data_AF-A0A368EYE9-F1
#
_entry.id   AF-A0A368EYE9-F1
#
_cell.length_a   1.000
_cell.length_b   1.000
_cell.length_c   1.000
_cell.angle_alpha   90.00
_cell.angle_beta   90.00
_cell.angle_gamma   90.00
#
_symmetry.space_group_name_H-M   'P 1'
#
loop_
_entity.id
_entity.type
_entity.pdbx_description
1 polymer ?
#
loop_
_entity_poly.entity_id
_entity_poly.type
_entity_poly.pdbx_seq_one_letter_code
_entity_poly.pdbx_strand_id
1 'polypeptide(L)'
;MKFMVETMGAKFTKYLSRHNNLLIAKSAGVEKVEKAREWDIPVVNYQWLAGNYAGQRVEVDNQRYQVRNLFAILISFSRVSPGPYALEMINDQFKQLLLAWKMPVIVSPEQWRRSFDTKQAVENDEGVFPNKKLRAQSSPPSEAEIAAKAEERKKD
;
A
#
# COMPACT_ATOMS: atom_id res chain seq x y z
N MET A 1 -2.85 -14.46 15.88
CA MET A 1 -4.22 -14.31 16.44
C MET A 1 -4.25 -14.41 17.96
N LYS A 2 -3.81 -15.53 18.58
CA LYS A 2 -3.80 -15.70 20.05
C LYS A 2 -3.11 -14.53 20.78
N PHE A 3 -1.91 -14.15 20.34
CA PHE A 3 -1.17 -13.01 20.88
C PHE A 3 -1.99 -11.70 20.88
N MET A 4 -2.61 -11.34 19.76
CA MET A 4 -3.40 -10.11 19.65
C MET A 4 -4.58 -10.10 20.63
N VAL A 5 -5.25 -11.24 20.80
CA VAL A 5 -6.38 -11.39 21.73
C VAL A 5 -5.90 -11.26 23.18
N GLU A 6 -4.78 -11.88 23.53
CA GLU A 6 -4.20 -11.81 24.88
C GLU A 6 -3.70 -10.40 25.22
N THR A 7 -3.03 -9.72 24.29
CA THR A 7 -2.58 -8.33 24.47
C THR A 7 -3.75 -7.36 24.64
N MET A 8 -4.90 -7.65 24.04
CA MET A 8 -6.13 -6.89 24.23
C MET A 8 -6.86 -7.22 25.55
N GLY A 9 -6.33 -8.13 26.37
CA GLY A 9 -6.92 -8.54 27.63
C GLY A 9 -8.09 -9.53 27.49
N ALA A 10 -8.27 -10.13 26.31
CA ALA A 10 -9.32 -11.10 26.06
C ALA A 10 -8.81 -12.56 26.17
N LYS A 11 -9.73 -13.50 26.43
CA LYS A 11 -9.43 -14.94 26.51
C LYS A 11 -9.70 -15.64 25.19
N PHE A 12 -8.69 -16.32 24.66
CA PHE A 12 -8.85 -17.14 23.45
C PHE A 12 -9.24 -18.59 23.79
N THR A 13 -10.28 -19.11 23.15
CA THR A 13 -10.70 -20.53 23.26
C THR A 13 -10.65 -21.23 21.90
N LYS A 14 -10.22 -22.50 21.89
CA LYS A 14 -10.19 -23.32 20.66
C LYS A 14 -11.56 -23.90 20.27
N TYR A 15 -12.42 -24.08 21.27
CA TYR A 15 -13.79 -24.55 21.14
C TYR A 15 -14.77 -23.38 21.23
N LEU A 16 -15.97 -23.60 20.68
CA LEU A 16 -17.10 -22.67 20.79
C LEU A 16 -18.05 -23.21 21.87
N SER A 17 -18.46 -22.35 22.78
CA SER A 17 -19.42 -22.61 23.84
C SER A 17 -20.35 -21.40 24.01
N ARG A 18 -21.47 -21.56 24.72
CA ARG A 18 -22.37 -20.44 25.03
C ARG A 18 -21.75 -19.36 25.92
N HIS A 19 -20.63 -19.66 26.58
CA HIS A 19 -19.89 -18.68 27.38
C HIS A 19 -18.95 -17.80 26.53
N ASN A 20 -18.90 -18.00 25.22
CA ASN A 20 -18.09 -17.19 24.33
C ASN A 20 -18.86 -15.96 23.87
N ASN A 21 -18.22 -14.80 23.94
CA ASN A 21 -18.86 -13.51 23.61
C ASN A 21 -18.74 -13.16 22.12
N LEU A 22 -17.80 -13.78 21.39
CA LEU A 22 -17.49 -13.43 20.00
C LEU A 22 -16.82 -14.62 19.30
N LEU A 23 -17.21 -14.88 18.05
CA LEU A 23 -16.53 -15.83 17.17
C LEU A 23 -15.81 -15.08 16.05
N ILE A 24 -14.51 -15.37 15.86
CA ILE A 24 -13.74 -14.86 14.72
C ILE A 24 -13.67 -15.97 13.66
N ALA A 25 -14.25 -15.72 12.48
CA ALA A 25 -14.29 -16.69 11.39
C ALA A 25 -13.87 -16.06 10.05
N LYS A 26 -13.28 -16.89 9.17
CA LYS A 26 -12.83 -16.48 7.83
C LYS A 26 -13.94 -16.62 6.77
N SER A 27 -14.78 -17.64 6.90
CA SER A 27 -15.80 -17.99 5.91
C SER A 27 -17.14 -18.27 6.58
N ALA A 28 -18.22 -17.94 5.89
CA ALA A 28 -19.56 -18.36 6.28
C ALA A 28 -19.77 -19.85 5.95
N GLY A 29 -20.73 -20.51 6.62
CA GLY A 29 -21.10 -21.90 6.33
C GLY A 29 -20.27 -22.97 7.05
N VAL A 30 -19.42 -22.60 8.01
CA VAL A 30 -18.76 -23.55 8.91
C VAL A 30 -19.72 -23.89 10.05
N GLU A 31 -19.75 -25.14 10.52
CA GLU A 31 -20.63 -25.59 11.62
C GLU A 31 -20.57 -24.66 12.86
N LYS A 32 -19.37 -24.18 13.21
CA LYS A 32 -19.18 -23.22 14.31
C LYS A 32 -19.89 -21.87 14.06
N VAL A 33 -19.95 -21.41 12.81
CA VAL A 33 -20.62 -20.15 12.45
C VAL A 33 -22.13 -20.30 12.54
N GLU A 34 -22.66 -21.41 12.05
CA GLU A 34 -24.10 -21.70 12.15
C GLU A 34 -24.52 -21.87 13.62
N LYS A 35 -23.74 -22.62 14.42
CA LYS A 35 -23.97 -22.74 15.86
C LYS A 35 -23.82 -21.43 16.63
N ALA A 36 -22.85 -20.60 16.28
CA ALA A 36 -22.72 -19.27 16.88
C ALA A 36 -23.96 -18.41 16.61
N ARG A 37 -24.51 -18.45 15.39
CA ARG A 37 -25.75 -17.75 15.04
C ARG A 37 -26.95 -18.29 15.81
N GLU A 38 -27.09 -19.62 15.92
CA GLU A 38 -28.15 -20.23 16.73
C GLU A 38 -28.09 -19.79 18.21
N TRP A 39 -26.89 -19.48 18.71
CA TRP A 39 -26.66 -19.05 20.10
C TRP A 39 -26.59 -17.54 20.27
N ASP A 40 -26.90 -16.77 19.22
CA ASP A 40 -26.82 -15.30 19.21
C ASP A 40 -25.42 -14.75 19.56
N ILE A 41 -24.38 -15.50 19.22
CA ILE A 41 -22.98 -15.10 19.39
C ILE A 41 -22.54 -14.35 18.11
N PRO A 42 -22.05 -13.10 18.22
CA PRO A 42 -21.62 -12.33 17.06
C PRO A 42 -20.43 -12.98 16.35
N VAL A 43 -20.47 -12.96 15.00
CA VAL A 43 -19.45 -13.58 14.14
C VAL A 43 -18.76 -12.52 13.29
N VAL A 44 -17.46 -12.32 13.51
CA VAL A 44 -16.65 -11.28 12.85
C VAL A 44 -15.44 -11.85 12.10
N ASN A 45 -14.92 -11.08 11.14
CA ASN A 45 -13.69 -11.40 10.40
C ASN A 45 -12.44 -11.00 11.19
N TYR A 46 -11.28 -11.57 10.83
CA TYR A 46 -9.96 -11.22 11.38
C TYR A 46 -9.64 -9.72 11.30
N GLN A 47 -10.14 -9.01 10.28
CA GLN A 47 -9.94 -7.56 10.16
C GLN A 47 -10.51 -6.77 11.34
N TRP A 48 -11.56 -7.26 12.00
CA TRP A 48 -12.11 -6.64 13.21
C TRP A 48 -11.10 -6.69 14.36
N LEU A 49 -10.47 -7.86 14.54
CA LEU A 49 -9.44 -8.05 15.57
C LEU A 49 -8.22 -7.17 15.27
N ALA A 50 -7.79 -7.12 14.01
CA ALA A 50 -6.66 -6.28 13.59
C ALA A 50 -6.92 -4.79 13.83
N GLY A 51 -8.13 -4.30 13.52
CA GLY A 51 -8.53 -2.91 13.77
C GLY A 51 -8.51 -2.55 15.27
N ASN A 52 -9.11 -3.39 16.11
CA ASN A 52 -9.13 -3.16 17.55
C ASN A 52 -7.72 -3.25 18.17
N TYR A 53 -6.89 -4.19 17.71
CA TYR A 53 -5.49 -4.29 18.14
C TYR A 53 -4.68 -3.03 17.77
N ALA A 54 -4.97 -2.42 16.62
CA ALA A 54 -4.36 -1.16 16.19
C ALA A 54 -4.91 0.09 16.90
N GLY A 55 -5.83 -0.07 17.87
CA GLY A 55 -6.42 1.05 18.61
C GLY A 55 -7.58 1.76 17.90
N GLN A 56 -8.00 1.27 16.73
CA GLN A 56 -9.24 1.74 16.10
C GLN A 56 -10.40 1.15 16.92
N ARG A 57 -11.19 1.97 17.61
CA ARG A 57 -12.41 1.50 18.29
C ARG A 57 -13.39 1.03 17.23
N VAL A 58 -13.44 -0.28 17.02
CA VAL A 58 -14.22 -0.89 15.95
C VAL A 58 -15.41 -1.63 16.55
N GLU A 59 -16.60 -1.17 16.20
CA GLU A 59 -17.85 -1.81 16.61
C GLU A 59 -18.02 -3.21 15.98
N VAL A 60 -18.57 -4.12 16.77
CA VAL A 60 -18.83 -5.53 16.38
C VAL A 60 -19.92 -5.63 15.32
N ASP A 61 -20.93 -4.77 15.39
CA ASP A 61 -22.09 -4.80 14.48
C ASP A 61 -21.79 -4.23 13.10
N ASN A 62 -20.62 -3.60 12.93
CA ASN A 62 -20.26 -2.96 11.68
C ASN A 62 -20.20 -4.00 10.54
N GLN A 63 -21.07 -3.79 9.54
CA GLN A 63 -21.31 -4.70 8.42
C GLN A 63 -20.02 -5.08 7.68
N ARG A 64 -19.00 -4.20 7.67
CA ARG A 64 -17.69 -4.47 7.01
C ARG A 64 -16.93 -5.66 7.63
N TYR A 65 -17.20 -5.99 8.88
CA TYR A 65 -16.53 -7.09 9.59
C TYR A 65 -17.39 -8.33 9.73
N GLN A 66 -18.67 -8.27 9.38
CA GLN A 66 -19.51 -9.45 9.40
C GLN A 66 -19.02 -10.44 8.35
N VAL A 67 -18.86 -11.71 8.75
CA VAL A 67 -18.37 -12.79 7.87
C VAL A 67 -19.31 -13.06 6.69
N ARG A 68 -20.54 -12.55 6.74
CA ARG A 68 -21.52 -12.60 5.64
C ARG A 68 -21.29 -11.54 4.56
N ASN A 69 -20.39 -10.58 4.77
CA ASN A 69 -20.18 -9.52 3.80
C ASN A 69 -19.35 -10.04 2.63
N LEU A 70 -20.05 -10.44 1.56
CA LEU A 70 -19.50 -10.82 0.26
C LEU A 70 -18.44 -9.82 -0.22
N PHE A 71 -18.59 -8.54 0.10
CA PHE A 71 -17.65 -7.50 -0.30
C PHE A 71 -16.25 -7.67 0.34
N ALA A 72 -16.19 -7.99 1.64
CA ALA A 72 -14.93 -8.24 2.34
C ALA A 72 -14.24 -9.53 1.86
N ILE A 73 -15.02 -10.54 1.47
CA ILE A 73 -14.53 -11.80 0.89
C ILE A 73 -13.96 -11.56 -0.51
N LEU A 74 -14.67 -10.82 -1.36
CA LEU A 74 -14.26 -10.53 -2.74
C LEU A 74 -12.98 -9.69 -2.79
N ILE A 75 -12.82 -8.71 -1.89
CA ILE A 75 -11.61 -7.88 -1.84
C ILE A 75 -10.42 -8.66 -1.26
N SER A 76 -10.65 -9.51 -0.24
CA SER A 76 -9.58 -10.34 0.35
C SER A 76 -9.09 -11.46 -0.59
N PHE A 77 -9.91 -11.87 -1.56
CA PHE A 77 -9.56 -12.89 -2.56
C PHE A 77 -8.85 -12.34 -3.81
N SER A 78 -8.88 -11.02 -4.02
CA SER A 78 -8.22 -10.45 -5.19
C SER A 78 -6.72 -10.35 -4.96
N ARG A 79 -5.95 -11.27 -5.55
CA ARG A 79 -4.48 -11.14 -5.70
C ARG A 79 -4.06 -9.93 -6.54
N VAL A 80 -5.04 -9.23 -7.13
CA VAL A 80 -4.89 -8.02 -7.92
C VAL A 80 -5.57 -6.89 -7.16
N SER A 81 -4.97 -5.70 -7.13
CA SER A 81 -5.61 -4.52 -6.52
C SER A 81 -7.04 -4.38 -7.03
N PRO A 82 -8.06 -4.22 -6.16
CA PRO A 82 -9.39 -3.85 -6.59
C PRO A 82 -9.28 -2.60 -7.47
N GLY A 83 -10.01 -2.58 -8.59
CA GLY A 83 -10.03 -1.39 -9.45
C GLY A 83 -10.47 -0.15 -8.65
N PRO A 84 -10.13 1.07 -9.10
CA PRO A 84 -10.39 2.31 -8.35
C PRO A 84 -11.84 2.43 -7.89
N TYR A 85 -12.80 2.02 -8.73
CA TYR A 85 -14.22 2.01 -8.42
C TYR A 85 -14.60 1.10 -7.23
N ALA A 86 -13.97 -0.07 -7.14
CA ALA A 86 -14.21 -0.98 -6.02
C ALA A 86 -13.65 -0.40 -4.71
N LEU A 87 -12.51 0.29 -4.76
CA LEU A 87 -11.92 0.96 -3.59
C LEU A 87 -12.82 2.08 -3.03
N GLU A 88 -13.47 2.85 -3.91
CA GLU A 88 -14.42 3.90 -3.52
C GLU A 88 -15.64 3.37 -2.75
N MET A 89 -16.09 2.15 -3.06
CA MET A 89 -17.22 1.53 -2.38
C MET A 89 -16.87 0.98 -0.98
N ILE A 90 -15.59 0.90 -0.63
CA ILE A 90 -15.13 0.35 0.67
C ILE A 90 -15.26 1.37 1.78
N ASN A 91 -14.87 2.62 1.52
CA ASN A 91 -14.79 3.68 2.53
C ASN A 91 -14.87 5.05 1.86
N ASP A 92 -15.57 6.00 2.49
CA ASP A 92 -15.61 7.40 2.06
C ASP A 92 -14.23 8.06 2.06
N GLN A 93 -13.29 7.60 2.88
CA GLN A 93 -11.88 8.02 2.82
C GLN A 93 -11.25 7.69 1.46
N PHE A 94 -11.53 6.51 0.90
CA PHE A 94 -11.02 6.14 -0.43
C PHE A 94 -11.66 6.98 -1.52
N LYS A 95 -12.94 7.36 -1.39
CA LYS A 95 -13.60 8.30 -2.32
C LYS A 95 -12.88 9.65 -2.36
N GLN A 96 -12.50 10.19 -1.20
CA GLN A 96 -11.79 11.47 -1.12
C GLN A 96 -10.39 11.40 -1.75
N LEU A 97 -9.66 10.30 -1.52
CA LEU A 97 -8.32 10.11 -2.08
C LEU A 97 -8.33 9.91 -3.60
N LEU A 98 -9.30 9.16 -4.12
CA LEU A 98 -9.43 8.88 -5.55
C LEU A 98 -10.06 10.03 -6.34
N LEU A 99 -10.60 11.03 -5.65
CA LEU A 99 -11.21 12.21 -6.27
C LEU A 99 -10.20 12.97 -7.14
N ALA A 100 -8.96 13.12 -6.66
CA ALA A 100 -7.88 13.76 -7.42
C ALA A 100 -7.53 13.03 -8.72
N TRP A 101 -7.74 11.71 -8.77
CA TRP A 101 -7.47 10.89 -9.97
C TRP A 101 -8.60 10.96 -11.00
N LYS A 102 -9.78 11.45 -10.60
CA LYS A 102 -10.92 11.69 -11.51
C LYS A 102 -10.91 13.09 -12.12
N MET A 103 -10.19 14.02 -11.51
CA MET A 103 -10.10 15.37 -12.01
C MET A 103 -9.13 15.42 -13.19
N PRO A 104 -9.58 15.81 -14.40
CA PRO A 104 -8.67 16.01 -15.51
C PRO A 104 -7.71 17.14 -15.16
N VAL A 105 -6.41 16.88 -15.27
CA VAL A 105 -5.40 17.94 -15.15
C VAL A 105 -5.39 18.73 -16.45
N ILE A 106 -6.07 19.88 -16.45
CA ILE A 106 -6.09 20.79 -17.57
C ILE A 106 -4.78 21.58 -17.54
N VAL A 107 -3.91 21.34 -18.53
CA VAL A 107 -2.65 22.07 -18.69
C VAL A 107 -2.86 23.17 -19.73
N SER A 108 -2.85 24.43 -19.29
CA SER A 108 -2.86 25.58 -20.21
C SER A 108 -1.54 25.71 -20.98
N PRO A 109 -1.54 26.32 -22.18
CA PRO A 109 -0.31 26.59 -22.93
C PRO A 109 0.73 27.38 -22.12
N GLU A 110 0.29 28.33 -21.30
CA GLU A 110 1.17 29.13 -20.43
C GLU A 110 1.79 28.29 -19.32
N GLN A 111 1.02 27.39 -18.70
CA GLN A 111 1.54 26.44 -17.71
C GLN A 111 2.54 25.49 -18.35
N TRP A 112 2.24 24.98 -19.55
CA TRP A 112 3.14 24.11 -20.30
C TRP A 112 4.49 24.78 -20.58
N ARG A 113 4.46 26.05 -21.02
CA ARG A 113 5.70 26.82 -21.27
C ARG A 113 6.51 27.02 -19.99
N ARG A 114 5.86 27.42 -18.89
CA ARG A 114 6.51 27.58 -17.58
C ARG A 114 7.13 26.27 -17.07
N SER A 115 6.48 25.13 -17.30
CA SER A 115 7.06 23.83 -16.93
C SER A 115 8.31 23.48 -17.75
N PHE A 116 8.37 23.90 -19.02
CA PHE A 116 9.58 23.74 -19.83
C PHE A 116 10.73 24.62 -19.33
N ASP A 117 10.44 25.88 -19.03
CA ASP A 117 11.42 26.82 -18.45
C ASP A 117 11.95 26.31 -17.10
N THR A 118 11.06 25.79 -16.25
CA THR A 118 11.42 25.18 -14.96
C THR A 118 12.28 23.94 -15.14
N LYS A 119 11.89 23.04 -16.06
CA LYS A 119 12.68 21.85 -16.38
C LYS A 119 14.07 22.23 -16.87
N GLN A 120 14.18 23.22 -17.77
CA GLN A 120 15.46 23.71 -18.28
C GLN A 120 16.32 24.31 -17.16
N ALA A 121 15.73 25.10 -16.26
CA ALA A 121 16.44 25.68 -15.11
C ALA A 121 16.97 24.61 -14.16
N VAL A 122 16.13 23.63 -13.77
CA VAL A 122 16.54 22.54 -12.87
C VAL A 122 17.56 21.61 -13.53
N GLU A 123 17.42 21.30 -14.82
CA GLU A 123 18.41 20.50 -15.54
C GLU A 123 19.76 21.21 -15.64
N ASN A 124 19.79 22.55 -15.66
CA ASN A 124 21.02 23.34 -15.68
C ASN A 124 21.57 23.66 -14.29
N ASP A 125 20.84 23.27 -13.23
CA ASP A 125 21.29 23.42 -11.85
C ASP A 125 22.26 22.29 -11.48
N GLU A 126 23.55 22.64 -11.36
CA GLU A 126 24.61 21.72 -10.97
C GLU A 126 24.43 21.14 -9.55
N GLY A 127 23.65 21.79 -8.68
CA GLY A 127 23.35 21.34 -7.32
C GLY A 127 22.25 20.27 -7.26
N VAL A 128 21.34 20.23 -8.23
CA VAL A 128 20.17 19.33 -8.22
C VAL A 128 20.42 18.06 -9.05
N PHE A 129 21.11 18.17 -10.19
CA PHE A 129 21.41 17.02 -11.07
C PHE A 129 22.92 16.90 -11.35
N PRO A 130 23.70 16.23 -10.48
CA PRO A 130 25.14 16.02 -10.70
C PRO A 130 25.44 15.14 -11.93
N ASN A 131 24.44 14.48 -12.51
CA ASN A 131 24.58 13.58 -13.67
C ASN A 131 25.08 14.28 -14.95
N LYS A 132 24.99 15.60 -15.08
CA LYS A 132 25.65 16.31 -16.20
C LYS A 132 27.19 16.26 -16.11
N LYS A 133 27.77 16.08 -14.91
CA LYS A 133 29.22 15.87 -14.74
C LYS A 133 29.67 14.49 -15.22
N LEU A 134 28.78 13.49 -15.23
CA LEU A 134 29.09 12.16 -15.76
C LEU A 134 29.23 12.16 -17.30
N ARG A 135 28.57 13.11 -17.99
CA ARG A 135 28.63 13.21 -19.46
C ARG A 135 29.79 14.06 -19.98
N ALA A 136 30.48 14.77 -19.09
CA ALA A 136 31.80 15.34 -19.36
C ALA A 136 32.90 14.29 -19.18
N GLN A 137 32.71 13.09 -19.76
CA GLN A 137 33.85 12.23 -20.03
C GLN A 137 34.68 12.97 -21.10
N SER A 138 35.89 13.37 -20.75
CA SER A 138 36.86 13.84 -21.74
C SER A 138 36.92 12.83 -22.88
N SER A 139 37.01 13.31 -24.12
CA SER A 139 37.19 12.46 -25.29
C SER A 139 38.25 11.38 -24.99
N PRO A 140 38.03 10.13 -25.42
CA PRO A 140 39.01 9.08 -25.20
C PRO A 140 40.38 9.56 -25.71
N PRO A 141 41.46 9.36 -24.93
CA PRO A 141 42.78 9.85 -25.29
C PRO A 141 43.22 9.29 -26.65
N SER A 142 43.88 10.12 -27.45
CA SER A 142 44.37 9.70 -28.77
C SER A 142 45.47 8.66 -28.64
N GLU A 143 45.66 7.82 -29.65
CA GLU A 143 46.69 6.77 -29.64
C GLU A 143 48.11 7.34 -29.39
N ALA A 144 48.38 8.57 -29.82
CA ALA A 144 49.65 9.26 -29.57
C ALA A 144 49.85 9.57 -28.07
N GLU A 145 48.81 9.98 -27.36
CA GLU A 145 48.85 10.26 -25.92
C GLU A 145 48.97 8.96 -25.10
N ILE A 146 48.36 7.88 -25.59
CA ILE A 146 48.48 6.54 -24.99
C ILE A 146 49.91 6.02 -25.13
N ALA A 147 50.52 6.16 -26.32
CA ALA A 147 51.90 5.73 -26.59
C ALA A 147 52.92 6.54 -25.77
N ALA A 148 52.74 7.87 -25.65
CA ALA A 148 53.61 8.73 -24.86
C ALA A 148 53.63 8.32 -23.37
N LYS A 149 52.45 8.07 -22.78
CA LYS A 149 52.36 7.59 -21.39
C LYS A 149 52.91 6.17 -21.20
N ALA A 150 52.84 5.31 -22.21
CA ALA A 150 53.40 3.97 -22.14
C ALA A 150 54.94 4.01 -22.16
N GLU A 151 55.53 4.94 -22.92
CA GLU A 151 56.98 5.16 -22.95
C GLU A 151 57.50 5.84 -21.68
N GLU A 152 56.73 6.74 -21.07
CA GLU A 152 57.06 7.30 -19.74
C GLU A 152 57.12 6.20 -18.66
N ARG A 153 56.16 5.26 -18.65
CA ARG A 153 56.16 4.13 -17.69
C ARG A 153 57.30 3.12 -17.90
N LYS A 154 57.95 3.10 -19.06
CA LYS A 154 59.11 2.24 -19.32
C LYS A 154 60.43 2.89 -18.87
N LYS A 155 60.42 4.18 -18.52
CA LYS A 155 61.60 4.92 -18.07
C LYS A 155 61.75 4.95 -16.54
N ASP A 156 60.73 4.50 -15.81
CA ASP A 156 60.78 4.20 -14.36
C ASP A 156 61.13 2.73 -14.13
#